data_AF-A0A3P1UPQ4-F1
#
_entry.id   AF-A0A3P1UPQ4-F1
#
_cell.length_a   1.000
_cell.length_b   1.000
_cell.length_c   1.000
_cell.angle_alpha   90.00
_cell.angle_beta   90.00
_cell.angle_gamma   90.00
#
_symmetry.space_group_name_H-M   'P 1'
#
loop_
_entity.id
_entity.type
_entity.pdbx_description
1 polymer ?
#
loop_
_entity_poly.entity_id
_entity_poly.type
_entity_poly.pdbx_seq_one_letter_code
_entity_poly.pdbx_strand_id
1 'polypeptide(L)'
;MDSIERAIRNAFAKADAYNPATRQRIYESAWGAHERALAANTALSDAQKEQRRQKLKDAISSIEQEFSAPRQNEDKAEPSLDAPHRDDPVLGAAVGSAPALDTGDIRSRSTKKKGGSADLGYEGGVSRKEKRGKKKRHSPFYSYGIPALVLFVAVMIGYSLYSSFIDLSRGPSSSPLHSDGSGAPLKDGEEPGGAKWITIFQPSEATRMSVQGRATAEILRDGPSSFARVKSSGEGDTVTFDVGEGILDQLAGKTATFDIIAKADGGKITQMSVSCDFAGFGDCGRRRYDVGESRNDFLFDLDFAGDKKAGRAGVITINSDLTGTGKPVDIYEIRVSANAQ
;
A
#
# COMPACT_ATOMS: atom_id res chain seq x y z
N MET A 1 19.58 31.63 -2.05
CA MET A 1 18.76 30.65 -1.31
C MET A 1 19.14 29.28 -1.77
N ASP A 2 19.64 28.46 -0.83
CA ASP A 2 20.05 27.09 -1.13
C ASP A 2 18.82 26.23 -1.47
N SER A 3 19.00 25.20 -2.30
CA SER A 3 17.90 24.32 -2.74
C SER A 3 17.25 23.58 -1.55
N ILE A 4 18.06 23.26 -0.55
CA ILE A 4 17.66 22.59 0.69
C ILE A 4 16.85 23.53 1.59
N GLU A 5 17.28 24.79 1.71
CA GLU A 5 16.57 25.82 2.49
C GLU A 5 15.16 26.06 1.93
N ARG A 6 15.02 26.12 0.60
CA ARG A 6 13.71 26.24 -0.08
C ARG A 6 12.79 25.05 0.20
N ALA A 7 13.33 23.84 0.24
CA ALA A 7 12.55 22.64 0.55
C ALA A 7 12.01 22.67 1.99
N ILE A 8 12.84 23.10 2.94
CA ILE A 8 12.43 23.26 4.35
C ILE A 8 11.36 24.37 4.47
N ARG A 9 11.55 25.53 3.83
CA ARG A 9 10.55 26.62 3.84
C ARG A 9 9.22 26.22 3.19
N ASN A 10 9.24 25.40 2.13
CA ASN A 10 8.02 24.87 1.51
C ASN A 10 7.31 23.84 2.43
N ALA A 11 8.07 23.03 3.18
CA ALA A 11 7.49 22.15 4.19
C ALA A 11 6.81 22.97 5.31
N PHE A 12 7.39 24.10 5.72
CA PHE A 12 6.78 25.04 6.65
C PHE A 12 5.55 25.76 6.08
N ALA A 13 5.46 26.00 4.79
CA ALA A 13 4.25 26.59 4.19
C ALA A 13 3.04 25.63 4.23
N LYS A 14 3.29 24.32 4.32
CA LYS A 14 2.26 23.27 4.37
C LYS A 14 1.89 22.84 5.79
N ALA A 15 2.61 23.31 6.80
CA ALA A 15 2.46 22.91 8.20
C ALA A 15 2.49 24.14 9.13
N ASP A 16 2.12 23.98 10.39
CA ASP A 16 2.22 25.08 11.36
C ASP A 16 3.67 25.29 11.81
N ALA A 17 4.35 26.27 11.19
CA ALA A 17 5.75 26.60 11.46
C ALA A 17 5.98 27.32 12.80
N TYR A 18 4.94 27.86 13.45
CA TYR A 18 5.09 28.55 14.74
C TYR A 18 5.10 27.57 15.91
N ASN A 19 4.57 26.36 15.72
CA ASN A 19 4.63 25.31 16.71
C ASN A 19 6.04 24.68 16.79
N PRO A 20 6.74 24.74 17.94
CA PRO A 20 8.08 24.18 18.09
C PRO A 20 8.13 22.65 17.86
N ALA A 21 7.08 21.91 18.22
CA ALA A 21 7.03 20.47 18.00
C ALA A 21 6.92 20.11 16.51
N THR A 22 6.23 20.94 15.72
CA THR A 22 6.14 20.77 14.26
C THR A 22 7.47 21.11 13.59
N ARG A 23 8.17 22.19 14.03
CA ARG A 23 9.50 22.54 13.53
C ARG A 23 10.51 21.43 13.76
N GLN A 24 10.55 20.87 14.96
CA GLN A 24 11.47 19.78 15.31
C GLN A 24 11.28 18.56 14.40
N ARG A 25 10.03 18.15 14.13
CA ARG A 25 9.73 17.03 13.22
C ARG A 25 10.16 17.29 11.79
N ILE A 26 9.96 18.52 11.29
CA ILE A 26 10.37 18.90 9.93
C ILE A 26 11.90 18.87 9.80
N TYR A 27 12.64 19.33 10.81
CA TYR A 27 14.11 19.23 10.81
C TYR A 27 14.61 17.80 10.89
N GLU A 28 13.99 16.96 11.71
CA GLU A 28 14.33 15.54 11.82
C GLU A 28 14.10 14.81 10.48
N SER A 29 12.97 15.08 9.83
CA SER A 29 12.66 14.54 8.50
C SER A 29 13.66 15.04 7.44
N ALA A 30 13.99 16.34 7.45
CA ALA A 30 14.95 16.92 6.52
C ALA A 30 16.34 16.30 6.70
N TRP A 31 16.78 16.10 7.96
CA TRP A 31 18.02 15.43 8.29
C TRP A 31 18.04 13.97 7.82
N GLY A 32 17.00 13.20 8.12
CA GLY A 32 16.91 11.80 7.70
C GLY A 32 16.87 11.62 6.18
N ALA A 33 16.22 12.52 5.45
CA ALA A 33 16.24 12.52 3.99
C ALA A 33 17.65 12.86 3.44
N HIS A 34 18.32 13.84 4.04
CA HIS A 34 19.67 14.24 3.66
C HIS A 34 20.71 13.13 3.92
N GLU A 35 20.63 12.46 5.07
CA GLU A 35 21.50 11.33 5.40
C GLU A 35 21.33 10.15 4.44
N ARG A 36 20.08 9.80 4.10
CA ARG A 36 19.79 8.78 3.08
C ARG A 36 20.34 9.17 1.72
N ALA A 37 20.22 10.44 1.33
CA ALA A 37 20.79 10.94 0.09
C ALA A 37 22.33 10.87 0.10
N LEU A 38 23.00 11.19 1.22
CA LEU A 38 24.45 11.05 1.35
C LEU A 38 24.91 9.58 1.32
N ALA A 39 24.14 8.68 1.94
CA ALA A 39 24.44 7.25 1.96
C ALA A 39 24.30 6.60 0.57
N ALA A 40 23.27 7.00 -0.18
CA ALA A 40 23.05 6.53 -1.56
C ALA A 40 24.12 7.04 -2.55
N ASN A 41 24.77 8.17 -2.25
CA ASN A 41 25.81 8.75 -3.09
C ASN A 41 27.20 8.20 -2.73
N THR A 42 27.58 7.09 -3.34
CA THR A 42 28.90 6.45 -3.17
C THR A 42 30.04 7.21 -3.86
N ALA A 43 29.72 8.16 -4.76
CA ALA A 43 30.69 8.98 -5.49
C ALA A 43 31.28 10.16 -4.69
N LEU A 44 30.74 10.45 -3.50
CA LEU A 44 31.19 11.56 -2.65
C LEU A 44 32.25 11.09 -1.65
N SER A 45 33.33 11.87 -1.50
CA SER A 45 34.31 11.63 -0.44
C SER A 45 33.71 11.93 0.93
N ASP A 46 34.29 11.34 1.98
CA ASP A 46 33.80 11.53 3.35
C ASP A 46 33.87 13.00 3.80
N ALA A 47 34.89 13.74 3.34
CA ALA A 47 35.00 15.18 3.57
C ALA A 47 33.86 15.98 2.91
N GLN A 48 33.41 15.58 1.72
CA GLN A 48 32.29 16.22 1.04
C GLN A 48 30.94 15.90 1.70
N LYS A 49 30.79 14.68 2.23
CA LYS A 49 29.62 14.29 3.02
C LYS A 49 29.52 15.12 4.30
N GLU A 50 30.63 15.31 5.00
CA GLU A 50 30.67 16.15 6.20
C GLU A 50 30.37 17.62 5.87
N GLN A 51 30.93 18.15 4.79
CA GLN A 51 30.61 19.51 4.35
C GLN A 51 29.11 19.70 4.06
N ARG A 52 28.46 18.71 3.45
CA ARG A 52 27.01 18.75 3.18
C ARG A 52 26.20 18.66 4.48
N ARG A 53 26.62 17.82 5.44
CA ARG A 53 26.01 17.77 6.79
C ARG A 53 26.10 19.12 7.48
N GLN A 54 27.27 19.76 7.44
CA GLN A 54 27.48 21.05 8.06
C GLN A 54 26.59 22.14 7.43
N LYS A 55 26.49 22.17 6.08
CA LYS A 55 25.60 23.11 5.39
C LYS A 55 24.14 22.98 5.82
N LEU A 56 23.65 21.75 6.02
CA LEU A 56 22.29 21.52 6.51
C LEU A 56 22.12 22.03 7.95
N LYS A 57 23.09 21.78 8.84
CA LYS A 57 23.07 22.31 10.21
C LYS A 57 23.04 23.84 10.21
N ASP A 58 23.87 24.47 9.40
CA ASP A 58 23.95 25.94 9.31
C ASP A 58 22.62 26.53 8.81
N ALA A 59 21.98 25.88 7.81
CA ALA A 59 20.67 26.29 7.31
C ALA A 59 19.57 26.17 8.38
N ILE A 60 19.53 25.07 9.12
CA ILE A 60 18.57 24.89 10.22
C ILE A 60 18.79 25.95 11.31
N SER A 61 20.04 26.20 11.70
CA SER A 61 20.38 27.24 12.68
C SER A 61 19.94 28.63 12.23
N SER A 62 20.13 28.97 10.94
CA SER A 62 19.69 30.25 10.39
C SER A 62 18.18 30.40 10.44
N ILE A 63 17.44 29.34 10.14
CA ILE A 63 15.97 29.36 10.17
C ILE A 63 15.47 29.46 11.62
N GLU A 64 16.06 28.73 12.56
CA GLU A 64 15.69 28.83 13.97
C GLU A 64 15.98 30.21 14.57
N GLN A 65 17.04 30.90 14.13
CA GLN A 65 17.29 32.30 14.51
C GLN A 65 16.18 33.23 14.00
N GLU A 66 15.67 32.99 12.78
CA GLU A 66 14.54 33.75 12.21
C GLU A 66 13.24 33.54 12.99
N PHE A 67 12.99 32.31 13.49
CA PHE A 67 11.82 32.01 14.33
C PHE A 67 11.99 32.42 15.80
N SER A 68 13.22 32.46 16.31
CA SER A 68 13.52 32.83 17.71
C SER A 68 13.62 34.35 17.91
N ALA A 69 13.85 35.11 16.84
CA ALA A 69 13.82 36.56 16.89
C ALA A 69 12.38 37.02 17.20
N PRO A 70 12.15 37.81 18.27
CA PRO A 70 10.83 38.36 18.55
C PRO A 70 10.40 39.20 17.34
N ARG A 71 9.28 38.83 16.70
CA ARG A 71 8.60 39.76 15.81
C ARG A 71 8.16 40.95 16.66
N GLN A 72 8.90 42.04 16.59
CA GLN A 72 8.41 43.31 17.07
C GLN A 72 7.17 43.66 16.24
N ASN A 73 6.01 43.58 16.88
CA ASN A 73 4.76 44.27 16.55
C ASN A 73 4.32 44.27 15.08
N GLU A 74 3.59 43.23 14.69
CA GLU A 74 2.46 43.39 13.78
C GLU A 74 1.24 42.67 14.36
N ASP A 75 0.91 42.98 15.61
CA ASP A 75 -0.45 42.79 16.11
C ASP A 75 -1.13 44.16 16.15
N LYS A 76 -2.32 44.19 15.54
CA LYS A 76 -3.45 45.08 15.86
C LYS A 76 -3.51 46.43 15.14
N ALA A 77 -3.97 46.40 13.89
CA ALA A 77 -4.93 47.40 13.42
C ALA A 77 -6.33 46.76 13.42
N GLU A 78 -7.15 47.12 14.41
CA GLU A 78 -8.59 46.84 14.41
C GLU A 78 -9.24 47.40 13.13
N PRO A 79 -10.20 46.70 12.51
CA PRO A 79 -11.00 47.29 11.45
C PRO A 79 -12.01 48.25 12.09
N SER A 80 -11.73 49.56 12.06
CA SER A 80 -12.75 50.57 12.34
C SER A 80 -13.73 50.64 11.15
N LEU A 81 -14.98 50.29 11.41
CA LEU A 81 -16.13 50.63 10.56
C LEU A 81 -16.34 52.15 10.62
N ASP A 82 -15.65 52.92 9.77
CA ASP A 82 -16.08 54.25 9.34
C ASP A 82 -15.05 54.84 8.36
N ALA A 83 -15.34 54.76 7.05
CA ALA A 83 -14.99 55.78 6.07
C ALA A 83 -15.57 55.44 4.67
N PRO A 84 -15.90 56.46 3.85
CA PRO A 84 -16.95 56.38 2.87
C PRO A 84 -16.48 55.94 1.48
N HIS A 85 -17.46 55.44 0.74
CA HIS A 85 -17.48 55.30 -0.71
C HIS A 85 -16.87 56.53 -1.40
N ARG A 86 -15.88 56.28 -2.27
CA ARG A 86 -15.47 57.25 -3.28
C ARG A 86 -15.25 56.55 -4.61
N ASP A 87 -16.06 57.04 -5.55
CA ASP A 87 -16.22 56.66 -6.93
C ASP A 87 -14.96 56.80 -7.80
N ASP A 88 -15.17 56.35 -9.04
CA ASP A 88 -14.55 56.75 -10.32
C ASP A 88 -13.55 55.77 -10.96
N PRO A 89 -13.41 55.77 -12.30
CA PRO A 89 -14.48 55.71 -13.30
C PRO A 89 -14.12 54.80 -14.49
N VAL A 90 -15.06 54.77 -15.41
CA VAL A 90 -15.20 54.02 -16.65
C VAL A 90 -14.36 54.60 -17.82
N LEU A 91 -14.11 53.74 -18.84
CA LEU A 91 -13.83 53.98 -20.28
C LEU A 91 -12.39 54.20 -20.79
N GLY A 92 -12.03 53.43 -21.83
CA GLY A 92 -11.03 53.83 -22.82
C GLY A 92 -10.54 52.69 -23.72
N ALA A 93 -11.00 52.67 -24.97
CA ALA A 93 -10.68 51.67 -25.98
C ALA A 93 -9.28 51.80 -26.61
N ALA A 94 -8.85 50.69 -27.23
CA ALA A 94 -8.24 50.58 -28.56
C ALA A 94 -6.74 50.19 -28.70
N VAL A 95 -6.55 49.22 -29.61
CA VAL A 95 -5.40 48.92 -30.51
C VAL A 95 -4.15 48.25 -29.93
N GLY A 96 -3.78 47.11 -30.55
CA GLY A 96 -2.37 46.84 -30.84
C GLY A 96 -1.86 45.40 -30.66
N SER A 97 -1.70 44.71 -31.78
CA SER A 97 -0.66 43.69 -32.06
C SER A 97 -0.77 42.29 -31.44
N ALA A 98 -1.22 41.36 -32.28
CA ALA A 98 -0.79 39.97 -32.27
C ALA A 98 0.29 39.75 -33.34
N PRO A 99 1.21 38.78 -33.15
CA PRO A 99 1.74 38.02 -34.27
C PRO A 99 1.32 36.55 -34.20
N ALA A 100 1.03 36.03 -35.39
CA ALA A 100 0.59 34.69 -35.75
C ALA A 100 1.74 33.69 -35.87
N LEU A 101 1.41 32.38 -35.87
CA LEU A 101 2.01 31.27 -36.65
C LEU A 101 0.95 30.13 -36.61
N ASP A 102 0.15 29.90 -37.65
CA ASP A 102 0.40 29.23 -38.95
C ASP A 102 0.84 27.76 -38.84
N THR A 103 -0.05 26.87 -39.29
CA THR A 103 0.26 25.65 -40.06
C THR A 103 -1.06 24.99 -40.49
N GLY A 104 -1.46 25.28 -41.73
CA GLY A 104 -2.54 24.60 -42.42
C GLY A 104 -2.03 23.63 -43.50
N ASP A 105 -2.97 22.76 -43.89
CA ASP A 105 -3.05 21.92 -45.10
C ASP A 105 -2.41 20.52 -45.08
N ILE A 106 -3.18 19.42 -44.96
CA ILE A 106 -4.24 18.82 -45.82
C ILE A 106 -3.64 18.17 -47.09
N ARG A 107 -3.73 16.83 -47.23
CA ARG A 107 -4.81 16.14 -47.98
C ARG A 107 -4.59 14.62 -48.18
N SER A 108 -5.74 13.97 -48.23
CA SER A 108 -6.14 12.59 -48.54
C SER A 108 -5.66 11.98 -49.88
N ARG A 109 -5.56 10.64 -49.97
CA ARG A 109 -6.55 9.75 -50.65
C ARG A 109 -6.09 8.28 -50.80
N SER A 110 -7.12 7.45 -50.84
CA SER A 110 -7.24 5.99 -51.09
C SER A 110 -6.44 5.39 -52.26
N THR A 111 -6.18 4.07 -52.22
CA THR A 111 -6.78 3.06 -53.15
C THR A 111 -6.35 1.62 -52.84
N LYS A 112 -7.13 0.68 -53.37
CA LYS A 112 -7.23 -0.77 -53.14
C LYS A 112 -6.88 -1.52 -54.45
N LYS A 113 -6.08 -2.61 -54.44
CA LYS A 113 -6.35 -3.85 -55.24
C LYS A 113 -5.28 -4.97 -55.15
N LYS A 114 -5.81 -6.21 -55.05
CA LYS A 114 -5.46 -7.53 -55.62
C LYS A 114 -4.03 -7.83 -56.16
N GLY A 115 -3.45 -8.93 -55.65
CA GLY A 115 -3.38 -10.26 -56.28
C GLY A 115 -2.54 -10.47 -57.55
N GLY A 116 -1.66 -11.48 -57.53
CA GLY A 116 -1.01 -12.03 -58.74
C GLY A 116 0.13 -13.02 -58.45
N SER A 117 0.03 -14.20 -59.06
CA SER A 117 0.97 -15.33 -59.12
C SER A 117 2.09 -15.14 -60.16
N ALA A 118 3.23 -15.82 -59.97
CA ALA A 118 4.12 -16.47 -60.97
C ALA A 118 5.43 -16.82 -60.21
N ASP A 119 5.88 -18.06 -60.09
CA ASP A 119 6.41 -19.01 -61.10
C ASP A 119 7.57 -18.46 -61.93
N LEU A 120 8.78 -18.96 -61.63
CA LEU A 120 9.94 -19.04 -62.51
C LEU A 120 10.77 -20.25 -62.07
N GLY A 121 11.05 -21.12 -63.04
CA GLY A 121 11.55 -22.48 -62.86
C GLY A 121 13.05 -22.70 -63.12
N TYR A 122 13.39 -23.99 -63.04
CA TYR A 122 14.48 -24.71 -63.71
C TYR A 122 15.92 -24.35 -63.25
N GLU A 123 16.73 -25.28 -62.74
CA GLU A 123 17.48 -26.27 -63.53
C GLU A 123 17.99 -27.45 -62.66
N GLY A 124 18.14 -28.63 -63.28
CA GLY A 124 19.16 -29.60 -62.85
C GLY A 124 18.68 -30.91 -62.20
N GLY A 125 18.29 -31.89 -63.03
CA GLY A 125 18.12 -33.27 -62.59
C GLY A 125 19.45 -34.04 -62.54
N VAL A 126 19.50 -35.12 -61.74
CA VAL A 126 20.02 -36.44 -62.14
C VAL A 126 19.71 -37.54 -61.11
N SER A 127 19.06 -38.60 -61.63
CA SER A 127 19.31 -40.05 -61.44
C SER A 127 19.22 -40.74 -60.06
N ARG A 128 18.10 -41.47 -59.91
CA ARG A 128 17.98 -42.93 -59.63
C ARG A 128 18.98 -43.57 -58.64
N LYS A 129 18.43 -44.03 -57.49
CA LYS A 129 18.82 -45.33 -56.90
C LYS A 129 17.67 -45.96 -56.12
N GLU A 130 17.12 -47.03 -56.69
CA GLU A 130 16.29 -48.00 -55.97
C GLU A 130 17.10 -48.63 -54.83
N LYS A 131 16.52 -48.69 -53.62
CA LYS A 131 16.82 -49.73 -52.65
C LYS A 131 15.55 -50.25 -52.00
N ARG A 132 15.25 -51.50 -52.33
CA ARG A 132 14.37 -52.42 -51.61
C ARG A 132 14.64 -52.42 -50.11
N GLY A 133 13.55 -52.55 -49.35
CA GLY A 133 13.49 -53.44 -48.20
C GLY A 133 13.62 -52.78 -46.81
N LYS A 134 12.47 -52.62 -46.15
CA LYS A 134 12.14 -53.31 -44.88
C LYS A 134 10.75 -52.88 -44.41
N LYS A 135 9.77 -53.78 -44.49
CA LYS A 135 8.49 -53.64 -43.79
C LYS A 135 8.78 -53.61 -42.29
N LYS A 136 8.78 -52.44 -41.66
CA LYS A 136 8.74 -52.33 -40.20
C LYS A 136 7.29 -52.46 -39.77
N ARG A 137 7.00 -53.51 -39.02
CA ARG A 137 5.73 -53.73 -38.33
C ARG A 137 5.48 -52.53 -37.40
N HIS A 138 4.46 -51.74 -37.69
CA HIS A 138 3.99 -50.70 -36.78
C HIS A 138 3.39 -51.39 -35.55
N SER A 139 3.95 -51.15 -34.37
CA SER A 139 3.31 -51.49 -33.11
C SER A 139 2.17 -50.49 -32.85
N PRO A 140 1.03 -50.92 -32.26
CA PRO A 140 -0.17 -50.08 -32.10
C PRO A 140 0.01 -48.95 -31.08
N PHE A 141 1.13 -48.93 -30.35
CA PHE A 141 1.43 -47.90 -29.36
C PHE A 141 1.75 -46.52 -29.98
N TYR A 142 2.22 -46.48 -31.23
CA TYR A 142 2.58 -45.22 -31.88
C TYR A 142 1.39 -44.50 -32.55
N SER A 143 0.27 -45.19 -32.82
CA SER A 143 -0.91 -44.55 -33.44
C SER A 143 -1.81 -43.84 -32.43
N TYR A 144 -1.75 -44.20 -31.15
CA TYR A 144 -2.55 -43.57 -30.10
C TYR A 144 -1.75 -42.75 -29.09
N GLY A 145 -0.46 -43.07 -28.87
CA GLY A 145 0.39 -42.33 -27.92
C GLY A 145 0.69 -40.90 -28.37
N ILE A 146 0.98 -40.68 -29.65
CA ILE A 146 1.26 -39.35 -30.19
C ILE A 146 0.03 -38.42 -30.17
N PRO A 147 -1.16 -38.82 -30.67
CA PRO A 147 -2.32 -37.93 -30.60
C PRO A 147 -2.78 -37.65 -29.17
N ALA A 148 -2.64 -38.60 -28.24
CA ALA A 148 -2.95 -38.38 -26.82
C ALA A 148 -2.01 -37.34 -26.17
N LEU A 149 -0.70 -37.41 -26.49
CA LEU A 149 0.27 -36.44 -26.00
C LEU A 149 0.00 -35.04 -26.57
N VAL A 150 -0.34 -34.94 -27.85
CA VAL A 150 -0.70 -33.66 -28.48
C VAL A 150 -1.96 -33.06 -27.85
N LEU A 151 -2.99 -33.88 -27.57
CA LEU A 151 -4.19 -33.42 -26.86
C LEU A 151 -3.88 -32.99 -25.43
N PHE A 152 -3.03 -33.71 -24.70
CA PHE A 152 -2.63 -33.33 -23.35
C PHE A 152 -1.87 -32.00 -23.33
N VAL A 153 -0.96 -31.80 -24.28
CA VAL A 153 -0.24 -30.53 -24.45
C VAL A 153 -1.20 -29.41 -24.84
N ALA A 154 -2.17 -29.65 -25.71
CA ALA A 154 -3.18 -28.66 -26.07
C ALA A 154 -4.08 -28.27 -24.88
N VAL A 155 -4.45 -29.24 -24.03
CA VAL A 155 -5.20 -28.98 -22.78
C VAL A 155 -4.35 -28.18 -21.79
N MET A 156 -3.06 -28.49 -21.65
CA MET A 156 -2.15 -27.72 -20.79
C MET A 156 -1.94 -26.29 -21.29
N ILE A 157 -1.78 -26.08 -22.61
CA ILE A 157 -1.68 -24.73 -23.19
C ILE A 157 -3.01 -23.98 -23.02
N GLY A 158 -4.14 -24.64 -23.24
CA GLY A 158 -5.47 -24.06 -23.01
C GLY A 158 -5.70 -23.66 -21.55
N TYR A 159 -5.29 -24.53 -20.61
CA TYR A 159 -5.36 -24.25 -19.17
C TYR A 159 -4.44 -23.09 -18.77
N SER A 160 -3.22 -23.04 -19.32
CA SER A 160 -2.29 -21.93 -19.09
C SER A 160 -2.82 -20.60 -19.62
N LEU A 161 -3.43 -20.57 -20.81
CA LEU A 161 -4.01 -19.35 -21.36
C LEU A 161 -5.28 -18.94 -20.61
N TYR A 162 -6.08 -19.89 -20.15
CA TYR A 162 -7.26 -19.65 -19.32
C TYR A 162 -6.90 -19.10 -17.93
N SER A 163 -5.89 -19.67 -17.27
CA SER A 163 -5.40 -19.15 -15.98
C SER A 163 -4.85 -17.73 -16.11
N SER A 164 -4.12 -17.44 -17.19
CA SER A 164 -3.62 -16.09 -17.47
C SER A 164 -4.75 -15.08 -17.78
N PHE A 165 -5.89 -15.52 -18.33
CA PHE A 165 -7.05 -14.66 -18.54
C PHE A 165 -7.85 -14.38 -17.26
N ILE A 166 -7.87 -15.33 -16.31
CA ILE A 166 -8.43 -15.11 -14.96
C ILE A 166 -7.56 -14.15 -14.16
N ASP A 167 -6.23 -14.20 -14.29
CA ASP A 167 -5.32 -13.23 -13.65
C ASP A 167 -5.46 -11.82 -14.24
N LEU A 168 -5.85 -11.65 -15.51
CA LEU A 168 -6.13 -10.33 -16.09
C LEU A 168 -7.48 -9.74 -15.65
N SER A 169 -8.39 -10.58 -15.17
CA SER A 169 -9.71 -10.17 -14.65
C SER A 169 -9.68 -9.87 -13.14
N ARG A 170 -8.59 -10.24 -12.45
CA ARG A 170 -8.22 -9.65 -11.16
C ARG A 170 -7.43 -8.39 -11.47
N GLY A 171 -7.94 -7.24 -11.02
CA GLY A 171 -7.30 -5.94 -11.23
C GLY A 171 -5.83 -5.92 -10.79
N PRO A 172 -5.03 -4.95 -11.26
CA PRO A 172 -3.60 -4.92 -11.05
C PRO A 172 -3.26 -4.97 -9.56
N SER A 173 -2.58 -6.02 -9.13
CA SER A 173 -1.93 -6.09 -7.82
C SER A 173 -0.80 -5.06 -7.81
N SER A 174 -1.10 -3.84 -7.37
CA SER A 174 -0.10 -2.86 -7.00
C SER A 174 0.65 -3.39 -5.78
N SER A 175 1.84 -3.94 -6.01
CA SER A 175 2.82 -4.17 -4.96
C SER A 175 3.50 -2.83 -4.63
N PRO A 176 3.33 -2.24 -3.44
CA PRO A 176 4.24 -1.21 -2.99
C PRO A 176 5.44 -1.90 -2.35
N LEU A 177 6.55 -1.94 -3.08
CA LEU A 177 7.85 -2.24 -2.50
C LEU A 177 8.23 -1.12 -1.52
N HIS A 178 8.44 -1.51 -0.26
CA HIS A 178 9.25 -0.87 0.78
C HIS A 178 9.08 0.65 1.03
N SER A 179 8.32 0.97 2.08
CA SER A 179 8.50 2.19 2.87
C SER A 179 9.05 1.81 4.24
N ASP A 180 10.36 1.99 4.44
CA ASP A 180 11.00 1.89 5.75
C ASP A 180 10.72 3.20 6.50
N GLY A 181 9.66 3.20 7.30
CA GLY A 181 9.19 4.34 8.08
C GLY A 181 9.45 4.13 9.56
N SER A 182 10.52 4.73 10.08
CA SER A 182 10.64 5.05 11.50
C SER A 182 9.59 6.10 11.84
N GLY A 183 8.42 5.67 12.30
CA GLY A 183 7.29 6.53 12.67
C GLY A 183 7.08 6.57 14.19
N ALA A 184 7.15 7.77 14.76
CA ALA A 184 6.55 8.11 16.05
C ALA A 184 5.00 8.12 15.94
N PRO A 185 4.25 8.07 17.06
CA PRO A 185 2.88 7.55 17.13
C PRO A 185 1.94 8.14 16.09
N LEU A 186 1.23 7.24 15.41
CA LEU A 186 0.14 7.52 14.47
C LEU A 186 -0.81 8.55 15.09
N LYS A 187 -0.95 9.69 14.42
CA LYS A 187 -2.12 10.55 14.59
C LYS A 187 -3.25 9.84 13.84
N ASP A 188 -4.37 9.60 14.50
CA ASP A 188 -5.50 8.82 13.98
C ASP A 188 -5.83 9.14 12.51
N GLY A 189 -5.78 8.11 11.66
CA GLY A 189 -6.72 7.96 10.54
C GLY A 189 -6.39 8.54 9.18
N GLU A 190 -5.17 8.40 8.63
CA GLU A 190 -4.99 8.50 7.16
C GLU A 190 -3.77 7.69 6.66
N GLU A 191 -4.04 6.54 6.04
CA GLU A 191 -3.07 5.73 5.27
C GLU A 191 -3.21 6.03 3.77
N PRO A 192 -2.22 5.66 2.92
CA PRO A 192 -2.27 5.90 1.48
C PRO A 192 -3.39 5.08 0.82
N GLY A 193 -4.60 5.64 0.84
CA GLY A 193 -5.84 5.01 0.38
C GLY A 193 -7.09 5.80 0.71
N GLY A 194 -7.02 6.87 1.52
CA GLY A 194 -8.19 7.69 1.88
C GLY A 194 -9.12 7.01 2.90
N ALA A 195 -8.74 5.83 3.39
CA ALA A 195 -9.50 5.07 4.35
C ALA A 195 -9.16 5.56 5.76
N LYS A 196 -10.16 6.10 6.44
CA LYS A 196 -10.03 6.51 7.84
C LYS A 196 -10.05 5.27 8.73
N TRP A 197 -8.86 4.81 9.11
CA TRP A 197 -8.68 3.69 10.03
C TRP A 197 -8.76 4.13 11.50
N ILE A 198 -9.45 3.34 12.30
CA ILE A 198 -9.56 3.47 13.75
C ILE A 198 -8.77 2.30 14.35
N THR A 199 -7.78 2.61 15.18
CA THR A 199 -6.96 1.59 15.85
C THR A 199 -7.74 0.91 16.98
N ILE A 200 -7.80 -0.42 16.93
CA ILE A 200 -8.38 -1.26 17.99
C ILE A 200 -7.28 -1.70 18.95
N PHE A 201 -6.16 -2.16 18.40
CA PHE A 201 -5.01 -2.65 19.15
C PHE A 201 -3.70 -2.25 18.48
N GLN A 202 -2.77 -1.75 19.30
CA GLN A 202 -1.35 -1.66 18.99
C GLN A 202 -0.54 -2.19 20.19
N PRO A 203 0.69 -2.71 19.99
CA PRO A 203 1.51 -3.32 21.05
C PRO A 203 1.86 -2.38 22.22
N SER A 204 1.80 -1.06 22.01
CA SER A 204 1.91 -0.06 23.08
C SER A 204 0.72 -0.07 24.05
N GLU A 205 -0.41 -0.64 23.67
CA GLU A 205 -1.66 -0.76 24.44
C GLU A 205 -1.91 -2.20 24.90
N ALA A 206 -0.92 -2.81 25.54
CA ALA A 206 -0.97 -4.20 26.02
C ALA A 206 -2.16 -4.53 26.94
N THR A 207 -2.75 -3.52 27.59
CA THR A 207 -3.88 -3.67 28.52
C THR A 207 -5.19 -4.10 27.86
N ARG A 208 -5.30 -4.02 26.52
CA ARG A 208 -6.49 -4.46 25.77
C ARG A 208 -6.45 -5.93 25.37
N MET A 209 -5.49 -6.69 25.88
CA MET A 209 -5.32 -8.11 25.57
C MET A 209 -5.61 -8.97 26.78
N SER A 210 -6.32 -10.07 26.57
CA SER A 210 -6.50 -11.11 27.58
C SER A 210 -6.24 -12.50 27.00
N VAL A 211 -5.92 -13.45 27.87
CA VAL A 211 -5.51 -14.79 27.48
C VAL A 211 -6.45 -15.80 28.12
N GLN A 212 -6.86 -16.80 27.35
CA GLN A 212 -7.71 -17.89 27.79
C GLN A 212 -7.01 -19.25 27.59
N GLY A 213 -7.21 -20.16 28.55
CA GLY A 213 -6.62 -21.50 28.51
C GLY A 213 -5.11 -21.47 28.73
N ARG A 214 -4.36 -22.19 27.88
CA ARG A 214 -2.88 -22.23 27.87
C ARG A 214 -2.28 -21.36 26.77
N ALA A 215 -3.06 -20.44 26.20
CA ALA A 215 -2.50 -19.48 25.26
C ALA A 215 -1.44 -18.61 25.97
N THR A 216 -0.54 -18.02 25.20
CA THR A 216 0.37 -16.98 25.68
C THR A 216 0.31 -15.78 24.76
N ALA A 217 0.43 -14.59 25.35
CA ALA A 217 0.45 -13.35 24.62
C ALA A 217 1.50 -12.42 25.23
N GLU A 218 2.57 -12.15 24.49
CA GLU A 218 3.71 -11.37 24.98
C GLU A 218 3.99 -10.20 24.04
N ILE A 219 4.21 -9.01 24.59
CA ILE A 219 4.67 -7.87 23.79
C ILE A 219 6.18 -7.99 23.60
N LEU A 220 6.60 -8.15 22.36
CA LEU A 220 7.99 -8.24 21.96
C LEU A 220 8.34 -7.08 21.03
N ARG A 221 9.64 -6.87 20.84
CA ARG A 221 10.19 -5.84 19.96
C ARG A 221 11.29 -6.44 19.10
N ASP A 222 11.23 -6.16 17.81
CA ASP A 222 12.25 -6.49 16.83
C ASP A 222 12.63 -5.23 16.04
N GLY A 223 13.83 -4.72 16.32
CA GLY A 223 14.30 -3.42 15.82
C GLY A 223 13.31 -2.28 16.14
N PRO A 224 12.82 -1.55 15.12
CA PRO A 224 11.83 -0.49 15.32
C PRO A 224 10.41 -1.02 15.52
N SER A 225 10.11 -2.28 15.17
CA SER A 225 8.76 -2.86 15.25
C SER A 225 8.49 -3.45 16.62
N SER A 226 7.31 -3.18 17.18
CA SER A 226 6.78 -3.94 18.33
C SER A 226 5.61 -4.80 17.86
N PHE A 227 5.34 -5.91 18.53
CA PHE A 227 4.23 -6.82 18.20
C PHE A 227 3.79 -7.64 19.43
N ALA A 228 2.55 -8.10 19.41
CA ALA A 228 2.06 -9.12 20.34
C ALA A 228 2.29 -10.51 19.75
N ARG A 229 3.17 -11.30 20.36
CA ARG A 229 3.37 -12.71 20.02
C ARG A 229 2.29 -13.55 20.69
N VAL A 230 1.36 -14.05 19.87
CA VAL A 230 0.26 -14.93 20.28
C VAL A 230 0.62 -16.37 19.98
N LYS A 231 0.45 -17.25 20.97
CA LYS A 231 0.64 -18.70 20.79
C LYS A 231 -0.49 -19.48 21.44
N SER A 232 -1.13 -20.32 20.64
CA SER A 232 -2.24 -21.20 21.01
C SER A 232 -1.83 -22.66 20.81
N SER A 233 -1.94 -23.49 21.86
CA SER A 233 -1.51 -24.90 21.84
C SER A 233 -2.69 -25.88 21.84
N GLY A 234 -3.88 -25.41 21.48
CA GLY A 234 -5.14 -26.14 21.56
C GLY A 234 -6.30 -25.29 21.07
N GLU A 235 -7.44 -25.91 20.78
CA GLU A 235 -8.58 -25.21 20.19
C GLU A 235 -9.22 -24.17 21.13
N GLY A 236 -9.19 -24.42 22.45
CA GLY A 236 -9.69 -23.48 23.47
C GLY A 236 -8.65 -22.48 23.99
N ASP A 237 -7.42 -22.53 23.47
CA ASP A 237 -6.35 -21.62 23.85
C ASP A 237 -6.42 -20.38 22.96
N THR A 238 -6.95 -19.27 23.47
CA THR A 238 -7.21 -18.07 22.66
C THR A 238 -6.70 -16.80 23.32
N VAL A 239 -6.43 -15.78 22.51
CA VAL A 239 -6.12 -14.43 22.96
C VAL A 239 -7.22 -13.50 22.49
N THR A 240 -7.80 -12.73 23.40
CA THR A 240 -8.85 -11.75 23.09
C THR A 240 -8.28 -10.34 23.08
N PHE A 241 -8.82 -9.52 22.19
CA PHE A 241 -8.50 -8.12 22.01
C PHE A 241 -9.79 -7.32 22.18
N ASP A 242 -9.78 -6.40 23.14
CA ASP A 242 -10.97 -5.62 23.48
C ASP A 242 -11.26 -4.56 22.40
N VAL A 243 -12.49 -4.55 21.93
CA VAL A 243 -13.02 -3.54 21.01
C VAL A 243 -13.92 -2.59 21.79
N GLY A 244 -13.45 -1.37 21.98
CA GLY A 244 -14.17 -0.36 22.76
C GLY A 244 -15.56 -0.09 22.20
N GLU A 245 -16.53 0.13 23.09
CA GLU A 245 -17.92 0.47 22.73
C GLU A 245 -17.98 1.70 21.81
N GLY A 246 -17.17 2.73 22.08
CA GLY A 246 -17.09 3.92 21.23
C GLY A 246 -16.52 3.69 19.84
N ILE A 247 -15.81 2.59 19.59
CA ILE A 247 -15.43 2.17 18.22
C ILE A 247 -16.64 1.55 17.55
N LEU A 248 -17.32 0.61 18.22
CA LEU A 248 -18.50 -0.07 17.69
C LEU A 248 -19.65 0.90 17.37
N ASP A 249 -19.87 1.90 18.22
CA ASP A 249 -20.89 2.93 18.00
C ASP A 249 -20.62 3.76 16.71
N GLN A 250 -19.36 3.95 16.34
CA GLN A 250 -19.01 4.64 15.09
C GLN A 250 -19.25 3.79 13.84
N LEU A 251 -19.34 2.47 14.00
CA LEU A 251 -19.64 1.51 12.94
C LEU A 251 -21.14 1.30 12.76
N ALA A 252 -21.98 1.69 13.72
CA ALA A 252 -23.42 1.53 13.66
C ALA A 252 -24.01 2.05 12.34
N GLY A 253 -24.78 1.20 11.65
CA GLY A 253 -25.41 1.51 10.37
C GLY A 253 -24.47 1.55 9.17
N LYS A 254 -23.22 1.08 9.30
CA LYS A 254 -22.22 1.07 8.22
C LYS A 254 -21.69 -0.34 7.98
N THR A 255 -21.08 -0.54 6.81
CA THR A 255 -20.25 -1.71 6.57
C THR A 255 -18.81 -1.37 6.99
N ALA A 256 -18.19 -2.21 7.82
CA ALA A 256 -16.85 -1.97 8.30
C ALA A 256 -15.88 -3.06 7.81
N THR A 257 -14.69 -2.66 7.41
CA THR A 257 -13.57 -3.54 7.08
C THR A 257 -12.64 -3.56 8.27
N PHE A 258 -12.43 -4.74 8.85
CA PHE A 258 -11.41 -5.00 9.85
C PHE A 258 -10.13 -5.45 9.16
N ASP A 259 -9.01 -5.04 9.72
CA ASP A 259 -7.68 -5.42 9.29
C ASP A 259 -6.86 -5.89 10.49
N ILE A 260 -6.22 -7.04 10.32
CA ILE A 260 -5.29 -7.62 11.27
C ILE A 260 -3.96 -7.74 10.54
N ILE A 261 -2.96 -6.98 10.97
CA ILE A 261 -1.61 -7.05 10.41
C ILE A 261 -0.83 -8.09 11.20
N ALA A 262 -0.49 -9.20 10.56
CA ALA A 262 0.13 -10.32 11.25
C ALA A 262 1.23 -11.03 10.43
N LYS A 263 2.06 -11.79 11.14
CA LYS A 263 3.12 -12.63 10.58
C LYS A 263 3.25 -13.91 11.40
N ALA A 264 3.53 -15.03 10.75
CA ALA A 264 3.92 -16.26 11.44
C ALA A 264 5.41 -16.20 11.82
N ASP A 265 5.70 -16.60 13.05
CA ASP A 265 7.07 -16.74 13.53
C ASP A 265 7.53 -18.21 13.46
N GLY A 266 8.83 -18.43 13.26
CA GLY A 266 9.41 -19.78 13.20
C GLY A 266 9.44 -20.45 11.82
N GLY A 267 9.38 -19.68 10.72
CA GLY A 267 9.73 -20.16 9.38
C GLY A 267 8.75 -21.17 8.77
N LYS A 268 7.48 -21.17 9.23
CA LYS A 268 6.44 -22.09 8.75
C LYS A 268 5.11 -21.38 8.71
N ILE A 269 4.33 -21.67 7.67
CA ILE A 269 2.94 -21.22 7.59
C ILE A 269 2.13 -21.88 8.72
N THR A 270 1.27 -21.08 9.35
CA THR A 270 0.30 -21.51 10.36
C THR A 270 -1.10 -21.10 9.94
N GLN A 271 -2.11 -21.82 10.43
CA GLN A 271 -3.50 -21.46 10.20
C GLN A 271 -4.06 -20.78 11.45
N MET A 272 -4.20 -19.46 11.37
CA MET A 272 -4.81 -18.65 12.41
C MET A 272 -6.33 -18.65 12.26
N SER A 273 -7.05 -18.61 13.38
CA SER A 273 -8.49 -18.30 13.36
C SER A 273 -8.82 -17.02 14.10
N VAL A 274 -9.78 -16.28 13.55
CA VAL A 274 -10.32 -15.04 14.11
C VAL A 274 -11.81 -15.23 14.30
N SER A 275 -12.31 -14.87 15.48
CA SER A 275 -13.74 -14.80 15.78
C SER A 275 -14.03 -13.53 16.58
N CYS A 276 -15.27 -13.07 16.60
CA CYS A 276 -15.62 -11.77 17.18
C CYS A 276 -16.92 -11.90 17.95
N ASP A 277 -17.08 -11.12 19.01
CA ASP A 277 -18.35 -10.88 19.67
C ASP A 277 -18.48 -9.37 19.89
N PHE A 278 -19.28 -8.71 19.06
CA PHE A 278 -19.56 -7.27 19.10
C PHE A 278 -20.91 -6.98 19.74
N ALA A 279 -21.32 -7.83 20.68
CA ALA A 279 -22.49 -7.62 21.51
C ALA A 279 -23.77 -7.49 20.69
N GLY A 280 -24.44 -6.33 20.76
CA GLY A 280 -25.66 -6.06 20.01
C GLY A 280 -25.51 -6.20 18.49
N PHE A 281 -24.28 -6.12 17.97
CA PHE A 281 -23.97 -6.31 16.55
C PHE A 281 -23.70 -7.76 16.14
N GLY A 282 -23.61 -8.69 17.10
CA GLY A 282 -23.41 -10.11 16.83
C GLY A 282 -21.94 -10.52 16.65
N ASP A 283 -21.73 -11.67 16.01
CA ASP A 283 -20.42 -12.26 15.78
C ASP A 283 -19.98 -12.18 14.30
N CYS A 284 -18.70 -12.47 14.06
CA CYS A 284 -18.11 -12.50 12.71
C CYS A 284 -17.92 -13.93 12.18
N GLY A 285 -18.51 -14.93 12.84
CA GLY A 285 -18.17 -16.34 12.69
C GLY A 285 -16.73 -16.65 13.04
N ARG A 286 -16.26 -17.86 12.67
CA ARG A 286 -14.84 -18.25 12.75
C ARG A 286 -14.20 -18.13 11.37
N ARG A 287 -13.44 -17.07 11.17
CA ARG A 287 -12.64 -16.82 9.96
C ARG A 287 -11.28 -17.51 10.11
N ARG A 288 -10.75 -18.08 9.03
CA ARG A 288 -9.48 -18.81 9.01
C ARG A 288 -8.55 -18.17 7.98
N TYR A 289 -7.30 -17.99 8.37
CA TYR A 289 -6.27 -17.36 7.55
C TYR A 289 -4.99 -18.17 7.59
N ASP A 290 -4.36 -18.34 6.43
CA ASP A 290 -3.02 -18.91 6.34
C ASP A 290 -2.01 -17.78 6.52
N VAL A 291 -1.29 -17.80 7.64
CA VAL A 291 -0.32 -16.76 8.01
C VAL A 291 1.08 -17.24 7.65
N GLY A 292 1.74 -16.48 6.77
CA GLY A 292 3.11 -16.76 6.31
C GLY A 292 4.18 -15.97 7.07
N GLU A 293 5.43 -16.12 6.64
CA GLU A 293 6.61 -15.50 7.26
C GLU A 293 6.77 -14.01 6.95
N SER A 294 6.03 -13.50 5.97
CA SER A 294 5.95 -12.08 5.65
C SER A 294 4.80 -11.45 6.43
N ARG A 295 5.00 -10.19 6.84
CA ARG A 295 3.92 -9.36 7.39
C ARG A 295 2.88 -9.12 6.29
N ASN A 296 1.62 -9.45 6.57
CA ASN A 296 0.51 -9.30 5.63
C ASN A 296 -0.74 -8.77 6.36
N ASP A 297 -1.64 -8.16 5.58
CA ASP A 297 -2.96 -7.68 6.00
C ASP A 297 -4.02 -8.79 5.85
N PHE A 298 -4.79 -9.03 6.91
CA PHE A 298 -5.85 -10.03 6.94
C PHE A 298 -7.21 -9.35 7.11
N LEU A 299 -7.81 -9.01 5.97
CA LEU A 299 -9.03 -8.22 5.91
C LEU A 299 -10.31 -9.06 6.08
N PHE A 300 -11.33 -8.47 6.69
CA PHE A 300 -12.70 -8.98 6.62
C PHE A 300 -13.75 -7.90 6.81
N ASP A 301 -14.84 -8.02 6.05
CA ASP A 301 -15.97 -7.11 6.15
C ASP A 301 -17.06 -7.65 7.06
N LEU A 302 -17.69 -6.73 7.78
CA LEU A 302 -18.88 -6.98 8.59
C LEU A 302 -19.88 -5.85 8.40
N ASP A 303 -21.15 -6.24 8.34
CA ASP A 303 -22.27 -5.32 8.23
C ASP A 303 -22.84 -5.03 9.62
N PHE A 304 -22.79 -3.76 10.03
CA PHE A 304 -23.35 -3.29 11.30
C PHE A 304 -24.75 -2.71 11.07
N ALA A 305 -25.54 -3.36 10.22
CA ALA A 305 -26.85 -2.92 9.79
C ALA A 305 -27.84 -2.65 10.95
N GLY A 306 -28.56 -1.53 10.83
CA GLY A 306 -29.73 -1.18 11.63
C GLY A 306 -29.49 -0.19 12.76
N ASP A 307 -30.57 0.20 13.45
CA ASP A 307 -30.60 1.09 14.62
C ASP A 307 -30.06 0.44 15.91
N LYS A 308 -29.25 -0.62 15.77
CA LYS A 308 -28.71 -1.37 16.89
C LYS A 308 -27.53 -0.61 17.50
N LYS A 309 -27.43 -0.67 18.82
CA LYS A 309 -26.25 -0.20 19.57
C LYS A 309 -25.45 -1.40 20.06
N ALA A 310 -24.14 -1.23 20.22
CA ALA A 310 -23.32 -2.30 20.80
C ALA A 310 -23.81 -2.65 22.21
N GLY A 311 -24.08 -1.64 23.04
CA GLY A 311 -24.57 -1.77 24.41
C GLY A 311 -23.54 -2.30 25.41
N ARG A 312 -22.35 -2.68 24.93
CA ARG A 312 -21.13 -3.01 25.69
C ARG A 312 -19.93 -3.03 24.75
N ALA A 313 -18.73 -3.10 25.32
CA ALA A 313 -17.52 -3.42 24.57
C ALA A 313 -17.63 -4.82 23.91
N GLY A 314 -17.02 -4.93 22.73
CA GLY A 314 -16.87 -6.18 22.00
C GLY A 314 -15.48 -6.77 22.16
N VAL A 315 -15.26 -7.94 21.57
CA VAL A 315 -13.97 -8.63 21.59
C VAL A 315 -13.66 -9.27 20.24
N ILE A 316 -12.40 -9.25 19.84
CA ILE A 316 -11.84 -10.05 18.76
C ILE A 316 -10.99 -11.15 19.39
N THR A 317 -11.30 -12.41 19.10
CA THR A 317 -10.64 -13.59 19.64
C THR A 317 -9.79 -14.26 18.56
N ILE A 318 -8.51 -14.43 18.85
CA ILE A 318 -7.52 -15.03 17.95
C ILE A 318 -7.00 -16.35 18.54
N ASN A 319 -6.92 -17.38 17.69
CA ASN A 319 -6.14 -18.60 17.92
C ASN A 319 -5.03 -18.65 16.86
N SER A 320 -3.76 -18.70 17.28
CA SER A 320 -2.62 -18.61 16.35
C SER A 320 -2.39 -19.86 15.51
N ASP A 321 -2.91 -21.00 15.95
CA ASP A 321 -2.64 -22.29 15.33
C ASP A 321 -3.78 -23.28 15.57
N LEU A 322 -4.70 -23.35 14.61
CA LEU A 322 -5.79 -24.33 14.62
C LEU A 322 -5.31 -25.79 14.58
N THR A 323 -4.06 -26.05 14.21
CA THR A 323 -3.51 -27.42 14.27
C THR A 323 -3.11 -27.83 15.68
N GLY A 324 -3.11 -26.89 16.63
CA GLY A 324 -2.79 -27.14 18.05
C GLY A 324 -1.31 -27.43 18.31
N THR A 325 -0.42 -27.15 17.35
CA THR A 325 1.02 -27.39 17.47
C THR A 325 1.77 -26.26 18.18
N GLY A 326 1.07 -25.17 18.54
CA GLY A 326 1.66 -24.05 19.26
C GLY A 326 2.52 -23.16 18.37
N LYS A 327 2.19 -23.05 17.07
CA LYS A 327 2.88 -22.11 16.19
C LYS A 327 2.52 -20.67 16.56
N PRO A 328 3.52 -19.80 16.82
CA PRO A 328 3.27 -18.41 17.17
C PRO A 328 2.88 -17.56 15.95
N VAL A 329 2.02 -16.58 16.20
CA VAL A 329 1.68 -15.49 15.26
C VAL A 329 1.97 -14.17 15.95
N ASP A 330 2.73 -13.30 15.29
CA ASP A 330 3.04 -11.95 15.70
C ASP A 330 1.98 -11.00 15.14
N ILE A 331 1.21 -10.36 16.03
CA ILE A 331 0.18 -9.38 15.70
C ILE A 331 0.77 -7.97 15.87
N TYR A 332 0.84 -7.20 14.78
CA TYR A 332 1.40 -5.86 14.78
C TYR A 332 0.36 -4.78 15.02
N GLU A 333 -0.83 -4.95 14.48
CA GLU A 333 -1.92 -3.99 14.60
C GLU A 333 -3.26 -4.67 14.33
N ILE A 334 -4.31 -4.21 15.01
CA ILE A 334 -5.71 -4.48 14.63
C ILE A 334 -6.41 -3.14 14.48
N ARG A 335 -7.07 -2.94 13.36
CA ARG A 335 -7.73 -1.68 13.02
C ARG A 335 -9.01 -1.94 12.24
N VAL A 336 -9.86 -0.93 12.19
CA VAL A 336 -11.14 -0.99 11.47
C VAL A 336 -11.38 0.31 10.72
N SER A 337 -11.91 0.21 9.51
CA SER A 337 -12.41 1.36 8.76
C SER A 337 -13.88 1.17 8.46
N ALA A 338 -14.66 2.23 8.63
CA ALA A 338 -16.05 2.24 8.21
C ALA A 338 -16.10 2.68 6.75
N ASN A 339 -16.59 1.81 5.87
CA ASN A 339 -16.88 2.16 4.50
C ASN A 339 -18.19 2.95 4.49
N ALA A 340 -18.21 4.08 3.78
CA ALA A 340 -19.47 4.74 3.46
C ALA A 340 -20.25 3.84 2.50
N GLN A 341 -21.52 3.58 2.83
CA GLN A 341 -22.48 3.00 1.88
C GLN A 341 -22.90 4.06 0.85
#